data_AF-A0A0M5KYL2-F1
#
_entry.id   AF-A0A0M5KYL2-F1
#
_cell.length_a   1.000
_cell.length_b   1.000
_cell.length_c   1.000
_cell.angle_alpha   90.00
_cell.angle_beta   90.00
_cell.angle_gamma   90.00
#
_symmetry.space_group_name_H-M   'P 1'
#
loop_
_entity.id
_entity.type
_entity.pdbx_description
1 polymer ?
#
loop_
_entity_poly.entity_id
_entity_poly.type
_entity_poly.pdbx_seq_one_letter_code
_entity_poly.pdbx_strand_id
1 'polypeptide(L)'
;MFGFSWLDAVLMLWLLWQLIYGLNAGLLVSLGGLIGFVAGAVAAFFAAPFANQYAPGPGWRTAFVIGATVILIVAGHAVGIRLGRAIGKTVKSGSIRSVNRILGGALNVAVGAAVISILAAGVTNLGIPAVSKQLGDSVVISKIDTWTPDPVKVAAAQLRSLVLDEGIPQILNPSGANAQVPVPNASTDTPAWNAAAESVLKISGTAFQCGQSQTGTGFVVAPDRVMTNAHVVSGVAMPIVQTRDQGALRARVVYFDPVKDLAILAVDGLNVAPLKTAANLPSNSTAAFAGYPLGGPLQVRPATVVSSGPLLIPDITGTSKSLLDVYQLAGNVQSGNSGGPLLDTSGRVVGVVFAKSTTPEPVGFAFTMGEVNPVIEAAPLLNSTVGSGTCSVK
;
A
#
# COMPACT_ATOMS: atom_id res chain seq x y z
N MET A 1 -29.74 10.12 -9.93
CA MET A 1 -29.40 8.70 -10.22
C MET A 1 -28.36 8.28 -9.21
N PHE A 2 -28.60 7.24 -8.42
CA PHE A 2 -27.93 6.95 -7.13
C PHE A 2 -26.42 6.58 -7.17
N GLY A 3 -25.68 6.92 -8.23
CA GLY A 3 -24.23 6.69 -8.29
C GLY A 3 -23.78 5.21 -8.22
N PHE A 4 -24.72 4.25 -8.19
CA PHE A 4 -24.41 2.82 -8.11
C PHE A 4 -23.85 2.31 -9.43
N SER A 5 -22.66 1.73 -9.35
CA SER A 5 -22.03 1.00 -10.45
C SER A 5 -22.65 -0.39 -10.60
N TRP A 6 -22.45 -1.03 -11.76
CA TRP A 6 -22.82 -2.43 -11.95
C TRP A 6 -22.07 -3.36 -10.96
N LEU A 7 -20.84 -2.97 -10.59
CA LEU A 7 -20.04 -3.67 -9.59
C LEU A 7 -20.73 -3.62 -8.21
N ASP A 8 -21.32 -2.48 -7.83
CA ASP A 8 -22.06 -2.39 -6.57
C ASP A 8 -23.23 -3.38 -6.52
N ALA A 9 -23.94 -3.60 -7.63
CA ALA A 9 -25.02 -4.59 -7.68
C ALA A 9 -24.49 -6.01 -7.42
N VAL A 10 -23.36 -6.39 -8.03
CA VAL A 10 -22.72 -7.69 -7.82
C VAL A 10 -22.24 -7.85 -6.37
N LEU A 11 -21.60 -6.83 -5.80
CA LEU A 11 -21.10 -6.86 -4.43
C LEU A 11 -22.24 -6.90 -3.41
N MET A 12 -23.33 -6.17 -3.63
CA MET A 12 -24.52 -6.23 -2.77
C MET A 12 -25.19 -7.61 -2.81
N LEU A 13 -25.31 -8.23 -3.99
CA LEU A 13 -25.83 -9.59 -4.12
C LEU A 13 -24.95 -10.60 -3.38
N TRP A 14 -23.62 -10.45 -3.48
CA TRP A 14 -22.67 -11.27 -2.73
C TRP A 14 -22.83 -11.10 -1.21
N LEU A 15 -22.86 -9.87 -0.70
CA LEU A 15 -23.03 -9.60 0.73
C LEU A 15 -24.41 -10.07 1.24
N LEU A 16 -25.46 -9.93 0.45
CA LEU A 16 -26.78 -10.45 0.76
C LEU A 16 -26.77 -11.98 0.84
N TRP A 17 -26.09 -12.65 -0.10
CA TRP A 17 -25.91 -14.09 -0.05
C TRP A 17 -25.14 -14.52 1.20
N GLN A 18 -24.07 -13.81 1.58
CA GLN A 18 -23.32 -14.06 2.82
C GLN A 18 -24.20 -13.88 4.07
N LEU A 19 -25.05 -12.85 4.09
CA LEU A 19 -26.01 -12.64 5.16
C LEU A 19 -26.99 -13.81 5.28
N ILE A 20 -27.61 -14.23 4.16
CA ILE A 20 -28.58 -15.33 4.13
C ILE A 20 -27.90 -16.64 4.56
N TYR A 21 -26.71 -16.92 4.04
CA TYR A 21 -25.92 -18.09 4.42
C TYR A 21 -25.62 -18.08 5.93
N GLY A 22 -25.13 -16.97 6.46
CA GLY A 22 -24.80 -16.84 7.88
C GLY A 22 -26.01 -16.93 8.81
N LEU A 23 -27.14 -16.33 8.42
CA LEU A 23 -28.40 -16.45 9.15
C LEU A 23 -28.91 -17.90 9.18
N ASN A 24 -28.64 -18.70 8.14
CA ASN A 24 -29.06 -20.10 8.08
C ASN A 24 -28.07 -21.03 8.79
N ALA A 25 -26.77 -20.75 8.71
CA ALA A 25 -25.71 -21.55 9.32
C ALA A 25 -25.58 -21.32 10.83
N GLY A 26 -25.77 -20.06 11.29
CA GLY A 26 -25.52 -19.65 12.67
C GLY A 26 -24.03 -19.40 12.97
N LEU A 27 -23.75 -18.78 14.11
CA LEU A 27 -22.41 -18.30 14.49
C LEU A 27 -21.37 -19.42 14.55
N LEU A 28 -21.67 -20.54 15.23
CA LEU A 28 -20.70 -21.63 15.42
C LEU A 28 -20.25 -22.28 14.11
N VAL A 29 -21.18 -22.45 13.16
CA VAL A 29 -20.86 -22.99 11.84
C VAL A 29 -20.03 -22.00 11.03
N SER A 30 -20.36 -20.70 11.15
CA SER A 30 -19.68 -19.61 10.47
C SER A 30 -18.25 -19.41 10.99
N LEU A 31 -18.06 -19.42 12.31
CA LEU A 31 -16.75 -19.40 12.97
C LEU A 31 -15.93 -20.63 12.60
N GLY A 32 -16.54 -21.82 12.63
CA GLY A 32 -15.89 -23.04 12.19
C GLY A 32 -15.38 -22.91 10.75
N GLY A 33 -16.23 -22.44 9.83
CA GLY A 33 -15.85 -22.18 8.44
C GLY A 33 -14.71 -21.16 8.31
N LEU A 34 -14.75 -20.06 9.07
CA LEU A 34 -13.69 -19.05 9.05
C LEU A 34 -12.34 -19.61 9.54
N ILE A 35 -12.34 -20.30 10.68
CA ILE A 35 -11.14 -20.94 11.23
C ILE A 35 -10.60 -21.98 10.24
N GLY A 36 -11.48 -22.77 9.64
CA GLY A 36 -11.13 -23.74 8.62
C GLY A 36 -10.51 -23.10 7.37
N PHE A 37 -11.08 -21.98 6.91
CA PHE A 37 -10.55 -21.21 5.77
C PHE A 37 -9.13 -20.69 6.07
N VAL A 38 -8.94 -20.07 7.25
CA VAL A 38 -7.63 -19.55 7.67
C VAL A 38 -6.60 -20.67 7.81
N ALA A 39 -6.98 -21.79 8.44
CA ALA A 39 -6.10 -22.96 8.56
C ALA A 39 -5.73 -23.53 7.17
N GLY A 40 -6.68 -23.57 6.24
CA GLY A 40 -6.44 -23.98 4.86
C GLY A 40 -5.47 -23.04 4.11
N ALA A 41 -5.60 -21.73 4.30
CA ALA A 41 -4.68 -20.74 3.73
C ALA A 41 -3.26 -20.85 4.32
N VAL A 42 -3.14 -21.04 5.64
CA VAL A 42 -1.84 -21.29 6.29
C VAL A 42 -1.21 -22.59 5.79
N ALA A 43 -2.00 -23.67 5.68
CA ALA A 43 -1.53 -24.93 5.11
C ALA A 43 -1.07 -24.77 3.66
N ALA A 44 -1.78 -23.97 2.85
CA ALA A 44 -1.41 -23.66 1.48
C ALA A 44 -0.05 -22.94 1.38
N PHE A 45 0.22 -21.98 2.28
CA PHE A 45 1.51 -21.31 2.34
C PHE A 45 2.67 -22.29 2.57
N PHE A 46 2.52 -23.22 3.52
CA PHE A 46 3.53 -24.25 3.78
C PHE A 46 3.60 -25.33 2.68
N ALA A 47 2.49 -25.57 1.98
CA ALA A 47 2.44 -26.54 0.88
C ALA A 47 2.98 -25.98 -0.45
N ALA A 48 3.05 -24.66 -0.63
CA ALA A 48 3.52 -24.00 -1.84
C ALA A 48 4.89 -24.51 -2.34
N PRO A 49 5.95 -24.64 -1.51
CA PRO A 49 7.24 -25.17 -1.98
C PRO A 49 7.14 -26.61 -2.48
N PHE A 50 6.27 -27.44 -1.89
CA PHE A 50 6.05 -28.81 -2.34
C PHE A 50 5.26 -28.86 -3.65
N ALA A 51 4.18 -28.07 -3.76
CA ALA A 51 3.41 -27.96 -5.00
C ALA A 51 4.29 -27.55 -6.20
N ASN A 52 5.30 -26.72 -5.94
CA ASN A 52 6.26 -26.29 -6.95
C ASN A 52 7.18 -27.42 -7.46
N GLN A 53 7.47 -28.44 -6.64
CA GLN A 53 8.32 -29.58 -7.02
C GLN A 53 7.64 -30.53 -7.99
N TYR A 54 6.31 -30.62 -7.94
CA TYR A 54 5.52 -31.51 -8.81
C TYR A 54 5.02 -30.83 -10.09
N ALA A 55 5.34 -29.55 -10.29
CA ALA A 55 4.93 -28.81 -11.48
C ALA A 55 5.67 -29.36 -12.72
N PRO A 56 4.95 -29.74 -13.81
CA PRO A 56 5.56 -30.31 -15.03
C PRO A 56 6.56 -29.40 -15.75
N GLY A 57 6.56 -28.10 -15.45
CA GLY A 57 7.49 -27.12 -16.00
C GLY A 57 7.24 -25.71 -15.48
N PRO A 58 8.11 -24.74 -15.82
CA PRO A 58 8.04 -23.37 -15.29
C PRO A 58 6.71 -22.66 -15.49
N GLY A 59 6.06 -22.86 -16.65
CA GLY A 59 4.74 -22.27 -16.94
C GLY A 59 3.58 -22.86 -16.13
N TRP A 60 3.73 -24.06 -15.58
CA TRP A 60 2.71 -24.73 -14.77
C TRP A 60 2.84 -24.49 -13.27
N ARG A 61 4.01 -23.99 -12.80
CA ARG A 61 4.29 -23.76 -11.38
C ARG A 61 3.23 -22.90 -10.71
N THR A 62 2.90 -21.77 -11.32
CA THR A 62 1.88 -20.84 -10.81
C THR A 62 0.50 -21.50 -10.76
N ALA A 63 0.12 -22.26 -11.79
CA ALA A 63 -1.16 -22.96 -11.82
C ALA A 63 -1.27 -24.05 -10.73
N PHE A 64 -0.19 -24.81 -10.50
CA PHE A 64 -0.14 -25.83 -9.44
C PHE A 64 -0.21 -25.23 -8.05
N VAL A 65 0.51 -24.13 -7.79
CA VAL A 65 0.46 -23.42 -6.50
C VAL A 65 -0.93 -22.84 -6.25
N ILE A 66 -1.54 -22.19 -7.25
CA ILE A 66 -2.91 -21.67 -7.14
C ILE A 66 -3.90 -22.82 -6.90
N GLY A 67 -3.81 -23.90 -7.67
CA GLY A 67 -4.68 -25.06 -7.55
C GLY A 67 -4.59 -25.71 -6.16
N ALA A 68 -3.38 -25.98 -5.67
CA ALA A 68 -3.15 -26.51 -4.34
C ALA A 68 -3.69 -25.57 -3.24
N THR A 69 -3.50 -24.26 -3.41
CA THR A 69 -4.01 -23.24 -2.48
C THR A 69 -5.54 -23.27 -2.41
N VAL A 70 -6.22 -23.27 -3.55
CA VAL A 70 -7.69 -23.34 -3.61
C VAL A 70 -8.21 -24.62 -2.96
N ILE A 71 -7.59 -25.77 -3.26
CA ILE A 71 -8.00 -27.07 -2.69
C ILE A 71 -7.89 -27.06 -1.17
N LEU A 72 -6.75 -26.60 -0.62
CA LEU A 72 -6.52 -26.59 0.83
C LEU A 72 -7.45 -25.63 1.56
N ILE A 73 -7.70 -24.45 0.98
CA ILE A 73 -8.67 -23.49 1.52
C ILE A 73 -10.08 -24.09 1.54
N VAL A 74 -10.53 -24.70 0.44
CA VAL A 74 -11.86 -25.32 0.34
C VAL A 74 -12.00 -26.50 1.31
N ALA A 75 -10.97 -27.35 1.41
CA ALA A 75 -10.95 -28.49 2.31
C ALA A 75 -10.99 -28.04 3.79
N GLY A 76 -10.14 -27.07 4.16
CA GLY A 76 -10.12 -26.48 5.49
C GLY A 76 -11.46 -25.87 5.87
N HIS A 77 -12.04 -25.05 4.98
CA HIS A 77 -13.36 -24.45 5.18
C HIS A 77 -14.46 -25.51 5.38
N ALA A 78 -14.46 -26.58 4.57
CA ALA A 78 -15.42 -27.68 4.69
C ALA A 78 -15.29 -28.44 6.02
N VAL A 79 -14.06 -28.73 6.46
CA VAL A 79 -13.78 -29.36 7.77
C VAL A 79 -14.27 -28.45 8.90
N GLY A 80 -13.95 -27.16 8.83
CA GLY A 80 -14.36 -26.15 9.80
C GLY A 80 -15.88 -26.06 9.94
N ILE A 81 -16.61 -26.05 8.83
CA ILE A 81 -18.09 -26.09 8.82
C ILE A 81 -18.61 -27.38 9.49
N ARG A 82 -18.01 -28.54 9.20
CA ARG A 82 -18.43 -29.82 9.80
C ARG A 82 -18.24 -29.82 11.32
N LEU A 83 -17.11 -29.32 11.80
CA LEU A 83 -16.82 -29.17 13.22
C LEU A 83 -17.78 -28.15 13.88
N GLY A 84 -17.99 -27.00 13.26
CA GLY A 84 -18.93 -25.99 13.75
C GLY A 84 -20.37 -26.52 13.84
N ARG A 85 -20.80 -27.35 12.87
CA ARG A 85 -22.10 -28.04 12.93
C ARG A 85 -22.14 -29.10 14.03
N ALA A 86 -21.07 -29.85 14.24
CA ALA A 86 -21.00 -30.85 15.30
C ALA A 86 -21.14 -30.22 16.68
N ILE A 87 -20.42 -29.12 16.94
CA ILE A 87 -20.49 -28.36 18.19
C ILE A 87 -21.86 -27.69 18.34
N GLY A 88 -22.40 -27.10 17.27
CA GLY A 88 -23.68 -26.39 17.29
C GLY A 88 -24.91 -27.22 17.61
N LYS A 89 -24.86 -28.56 17.49
CA LYS A 89 -25.95 -29.47 17.89
C LYS A 89 -26.30 -29.42 19.38
N THR A 90 -25.42 -28.84 20.21
CA THR A 90 -25.60 -28.71 21.67
C THR A 90 -26.49 -27.52 22.08
N VAL A 91 -26.72 -26.55 21.19
CA VAL A 91 -27.49 -25.33 21.49
C VAL A 91 -28.97 -25.55 21.15
N LYS A 92 -29.81 -25.90 22.15
CA LYS A 92 -31.22 -26.29 21.97
C LYS A 92 -32.28 -25.23 22.40
N SER A 93 -31.90 -24.03 22.84
CA SER A 93 -32.83 -23.01 23.37
C SER A 93 -33.25 -21.96 22.33
N GLY A 94 -34.55 -21.58 22.32
CA GLY A 94 -35.19 -20.74 21.30
C GLY A 94 -34.59 -19.33 21.16
N SER A 95 -34.46 -18.56 22.25
CA SER A 95 -33.89 -17.19 22.20
C SER A 95 -32.40 -17.20 21.85
N ILE A 96 -31.67 -18.20 22.32
CA ILE A 96 -30.24 -18.39 22.01
C ILE A 96 -30.05 -18.72 20.52
N ARG A 97 -31.01 -19.43 19.91
CA ARG A 97 -30.99 -19.75 18.47
C ARG A 97 -31.13 -18.50 17.61
N SER A 98 -32.00 -17.57 17.95
CA SER A 98 -32.17 -16.31 17.18
C SER A 98 -30.92 -15.44 17.25
N VAL A 99 -30.33 -15.27 18.43
CA VAL A 99 -29.05 -14.55 18.61
C VAL A 99 -27.93 -15.22 17.83
N ASN A 100 -27.80 -16.55 17.91
CA ASN A 100 -26.80 -17.31 17.15
C ASN A 100 -26.94 -17.14 15.63
N ARG A 101 -28.16 -17.04 15.10
CA ARG A 101 -28.41 -16.78 13.67
C ARG A 101 -27.99 -15.37 13.28
N ILE A 102 -28.42 -14.36 14.03
CA ILE A 102 -28.08 -12.95 13.76
C ILE A 102 -26.56 -12.75 13.80
N LEU A 103 -25.89 -13.28 14.83
CA LEU A 103 -24.43 -13.20 14.94
C LEU A 103 -23.72 -13.96 13.81
N GLY A 104 -24.27 -15.10 13.36
CA GLY A 104 -23.77 -15.82 12.18
C GLY A 104 -23.89 -15.00 10.90
N GLY A 105 -25.04 -14.36 10.68
CA GLY A 105 -25.26 -13.43 9.57
C GLY A 105 -24.27 -12.27 9.57
N ALA A 106 -24.17 -11.58 10.71
CA ALA A 106 -23.25 -10.45 10.87
C ALA A 106 -21.78 -10.85 10.64
N LEU A 107 -21.34 -11.99 11.19
CA LEU A 107 -19.98 -12.49 10.98
C LEU A 107 -19.68 -12.78 9.50
N ASN A 108 -20.58 -13.44 8.77
CA ASN A 108 -20.34 -13.73 7.35
C ASN A 108 -20.32 -12.46 6.49
N VAL A 109 -21.16 -11.47 6.79
CA VAL A 109 -21.10 -10.17 6.11
C VAL A 109 -19.75 -9.50 6.38
N ALA A 110 -19.29 -9.48 7.64
CA ALA A 110 -17.99 -8.90 7.99
C ALA A 110 -16.83 -9.61 7.28
N VAL A 111 -16.83 -10.95 7.27
CA VAL A 111 -15.82 -11.75 6.54
C VAL A 111 -15.90 -11.52 5.04
N GLY A 112 -17.10 -11.53 4.46
CA GLY A 112 -17.32 -11.28 3.04
C GLY A 112 -16.85 -9.88 2.61
N ALA A 113 -17.12 -8.87 3.44
CA ALA A 113 -16.63 -7.51 3.25
C ALA A 113 -15.09 -7.43 3.34
N ALA A 114 -14.47 -8.10 4.32
CA ALA A 114 -13.01 -8.16 4.44
C ALA A 114 -12.36 -8.80 3.21
N VAL A 115 -12.95 -9.89 2.67
CA VAL A 115 -12.48 -10.51 1.43
C VAL A 115 -12.58 -9.55 0.25
N ILE A 116 -13.71 -8.84 0.10
CA ILE A 116 -13.86 -7.81 -0.94
C ILE A 116 -12.77 -6.73 -0.78
N SER A 117 -12.53 -6.24 0.43
CA SER A 117 -11.53 -5.22 0.71
C SER A 117 -10.12 -5.67 0.32
N ILE A 118 -9.74 -6.89 0.67
CA ILE A 118 -8.42 -7.46 0.35
C ILE A 118 -8.26 -7.61 -1.17
N LEU A 119 -9.28 -8.12 -1.87
CA LEU A 119 -9.25 -8.28 -3.32
C LEU A 119 -9.20 -6.92 -4.03
N ALA A 120 -10.00 -5.95 -3.59
CA ALA A 120 -10.02 -4.61 -4.14
C ALA A 120 -8.65 -3.93 -3.97
N ALA A 121 -8.05 -3.98 -2.77
CA ALA A 121 -6.68 -3.47 -2.53
C ALA A 121 -5.63 -4.21 -3.38
N GLY A 122 -5.82 -5.53 -3.54
CA GLY A 122 -5.10 -6.39 -4.48
C GLY A 122 -4.99 -5.77 -5.87
N VAL A 123 -6.15 -5.51 -6.43
CA VAL A 123 -6.35 -5.06 -7.82
C VAL A 123 -6.00 -3.59 -8.01
N THR A 124 -6.31 -2.71 -7.06
CA THR A 124 -5.98 -1.28 -7.19
C THR A 124 -4.47 -1.04 -7.24
N ASN A 125 -3.67 -1.82 -6.51
CA ASN A 125 -2.21 -1.73 -6.55
C ASN A 125 -1.61 -2.25 -7.86
N LEU A 126 -2.37 -3.00 -8.69
CA LEU A 126 -1.93 -3.30 -10.04
C LEU A 126 -1.85 -2.03 -10.90
N GLY A 127 -2.63 -1.00 -10.55
CA GLY A 127 -2.66 0.27 -11.29
C GLY A 127 -3.28 0.14 -12.68
N ILE A 128 -4.16 -0.85 -12.90
CA ILE A 128 -4.87 -1.03 -14.17
C ILE A 128 -5.95 0.05 -14.29
N PRO A 129 -5.86 1.02 -15.21
CA PRO A 129 -6.71 2.22 -15.18
C PRO A 129 -8.21 1.93 -15.27
N ALA A 130 -8.62 0.96 -16.09
CA ALA A 130 -10.04 0.61 -16.26
C ALA A 130 -10.64 -0.01 -14.99
N VAL A 131 -9.87 -0.85 -14.31
CA VAL A 131 -10.34 -1.57 -13.12
C VAL A 131 -10.25 -0.68 -11.88
N SER A 132 -9.14 0.04 -11.70
CA SER A 132 -8.99 1.01 -10.61
C SER A 132 -10.08 2.08 -10.64
N LYS A 133 -10.52 2.52 -11.82
CA LYS A 133 -11.66 3.42 -11.96
C LYS A 133 -12.97 2.80 -11.46
N GLN A 134 -13.29 1.58 -11.91
CA GLN A 134 -14.51 0.88 -11.45
C GLN A 134 -14.54 0.63 -9.94
N LEU A 135 -13.38 0.32 -9.35
CA LEU A 135 -13.24 0.16 -7.89
C LEU A 135 -13.38 1.49 -7.15
N GLY A 136 -12.82 2.57 -7.70
CA GLY A 136 -12.92 3.92 -7.13
C GLY A 136 -14.34 4.50 -7.19
N ASP A 137 -15.09 4.19 -8.25
CA ASP A 137 -16.48 4.63 -8.43
C ASP A 137 -17.48 3.79 -7.60
N SER A 138 -17.05 2.70 -6.96
CA SER A 138 -17.92 1.80 -6.20
C SER A 138 -18.23 2.33 -4.80
N VAL A 139 -19.52 2.59 -4.56
CA VAL A 139 -20.02 3.00 -3.25
C VAL A 139 -19.85 1.89 -2.21
N VAL A 140 -20.05 0.63 -2.61
CA VAL A 140 -19.91 -0.51 -1.69
C VAL A 140 -18.47 -0.67 -1.22
N ILE A 141 -17.50 -0.61 -2.13
CA ILE A 141 -16.07 -0.71 -1.76
C ILE A 141 -15.67 0.47 -0.88
N SER A 142 -16.05 1.69 -1.24
CA SER A 142 -15.78 2.88 -0.43
C SER A 142 -16.33 2.74 1.00
N LYS A 143 -17.56 2.22 1.16
CA LYS A 143 -18.16 1.96 2.48
C LYS A 143 -17.43 0.85 3.23
N ILE A 144 -17.12 -0.27 2.58
CA ILE A 144 -16.34 -1.36 3.21
C ILE A 144 -14.99 -0.83 3.69
N ASP A 145 -14.28 -0.08 2.87
CA ASP A 145 -12.98 0.50 3.22
C ASP A 145 -13.10 1.44 4.42
N THR A 146 -14.10 2.34 4.42
CA THR A 146 -14.33 3.28 5.53
C THR A 146 -14.63 2.56 6.86
N TRP A 147 -15.32 1.41 6.81
CA TRP A 147 -15.68 0.64 8.00
C TRP A 147 -14.59 -0.35 8.43
N THR A 148 -13.61 -0.61 7.58
CA THR A 148 -12.50 -1.52 7.89
C THR A 148 -11.47 -0.77 8.75
N PRO A 149 -11.16 -1.23 9.97
CA PRO A 149 -10.17 -0.57 10.82
C PRO A 149 -8.76 -0.61 10.22
N ASP A 150 -7.98 0.45 10.39
CA ASP A 150 -6.62 0.54 9.87
C ASP A 150 -5.68 -0.60 10.30
N PRO A 151 -5.71 -1.11 11.55
CA PRO A 151 -4.87 -2.26 11.93
C PRO A 151 -5.10 -3.49 11.04
N VAL A 152 -6.34 -3.70 10.57
CA VAL A 152 -6.68 -4.80 9.67
C VAL A 152 -6.11 -4.55 8.27
N LYS A 153 -6.23 -3.31 7.75
CA LYS A 153 -5.66 -2.93 6.46
C LYS A 153 -4.13 -3.05 6.46
N VAL A 154 -3.48 -2.63 7.55
CA VAL A 154 -2.03 -2.76 7.73
C VAL A 154 -1.60 -4.21 7.76
N ALA A 155 -2.28 -5.07 8.53
CA ALA A 155 -1.99 -6.50 8.55
C ALA A 155 -2.15 -7.15 7.16
N ALA A 156 -3.20 -6.77 6.42
CA ALA A 156 -3.40 -7.24 5.05
C ALA A 156 -2.27 -6.79 4.11
N ALA A 157 -1.81 -5.55 4.21
CA ALA A 157 -0.69 -5.03 3.42
C ALA A 157 0.63 -5.76 3.74
N GLN A 158 0.87 -6.07 5.02
CA GLN A 158 2.01 -6.88 5.46
C GLN A 158 1.97 -8.28 4.85
N LEU A 159 0.84 -8.98 4.95
CA LEU A 159 0.68 -10.32 4.37
C LEU A 159 0.89 -10.30 2.85
N ARG A 160 0.36 -9.29 2.16
CA ARG A 160 0.56 -9.10 0.72
C ARG A 160 2.05 -8.94 0.37
N SER A 161 2.79 -8.14 1.12
CA SER A 161 4.22 -7.88 0.88
C SER A 161 5.11 -9.12 1.04
N LEU A 162 4.66 -10.14 1.77
CA LEU A 162 5.39 -11.42 1.86
C LEU A 162 5.30 -12.22 0.54
N VAL A 163 4.27 -11.97 -0.26
CA VAL A 163 4.01 -12.65 -1.53
C VAL A 163 4.51 -11.84 -2.72
N LEU A 164 4.36 -10.51 -2.67
CA LEU A 164 4.75 -9.58 -3.72
C LEU A 164 5.99 -8.81 -3.28
N ASP A 165 7.10 -9.00 -4.00
CA ASP A 165 8.36 -8.31 -3.74
C ASP A 165 8.31 -6.85 -4.25
N GLU A 166 7.52 -6.02 -3.56
CA GLU A 166 7.42 -4.57 -3.80
C GLU A 166 8.71 -3.90 -3.24
N GLY A 167 9.72 -3.72 -4.10
CA GLY A 167 11.07 -3.30 -3.67
C GLY A 167 11.21 -1.78 -3.49
N ILE A 168 11.80 -1.37 -2.38
CA ILE A 168 12.37 -0.02 -2.16
C ILE A 168 13.89 -0.09 -2.34
N PRO A 169 14.55 0.94 -2.94
CA PRO A 169 16.01 0.99 -3.00
C PRO A 169 16.62 0.82 -1.60
N GLN A 170 17.67 0.01 -1.53
CA GLN A 170 18.39 -0.24 -0.29
C GLN A 170 19.80 0.35 -0.38
N ILE A 171 20.18 1.09 0.65
CA ILE A 171 21.51 1.69 0.75
C ILE A 171 22.31 0.91 1.78
N LEU A 172 23.51 0.48 1.38
CA LEU A 172 24.49 -0.04 2.32
C LEU A 172 25.05 1.13 3.11
N ASN A 173 24.72 1.21 4.40
CA ASN A 173 25.23 2.24 5.31
C ASN A 173 26.77 2.15 5.36
N PRO A 174 27.52 3.13 4.84
CA PRO A 174 28.97 3.11 4.96
C PRO A 174 29.33 3.54 6.38
N SER A 175 29.66 2.55 7.22
CA SER A 175 30.39 2.72 8.49
C SER A 175 29.73 3.56 9.60
N GLY A 176 29.15 2.89 10.61
CA GLY A 176 29.34 3.21 12.04
C GLY A 176 28.74 4.49 12.66
N ALA A 177 28.16 5.43 11.93
CA ALA A 177 27.65 6.66 12.55
C ALA A 177 26.12 6.62 12.81
N ASN A 178 25.77 6.59 14.11
CA ASN A 178 24.46 6.91 14.70
C ASN A 178 23.30 5.90 14.61
N ALA A 179 23.57 4.58 14.60
CA ALA A 179 22.57 3.55 14.92
C ALA A 179 22.03 3.63 16.38
N GLN A 180 22.47 4.60 17.18
CA GLN A 180 22.05 4.80 18.57
C GLN A 180 20.83 5.69 18.74
N VAL A 181 20.37 6.41 17.71
CA VAL A 181 19.15 7.24 17.86
C VAL A 181 17.94 6.31 17.73
N PRO A 182 17.18 6.06 18.81
CA PRO A 182 16.02 5.18 18.74
C PRO A 182 14.95 5.81 17.85
N VAL A 183 14.19 4.97 17.15
CA VAL A 183 13.00 5.44 16.42
C VAL A 183 12.07 6.10 17.43
N PRO A 184 11.63 7.35 17.19
CA PRO A 184 10.73 8.00 18.11
C PRO A 184 9.41 7.23 18.23
N ASN A 185 8.85 7.20 19.43
CA ASN A 185 7.54 6.63 19.72
C ASN A 185 6.47 7.72 19.97
N ALA A 186 6.78 8.97 19.63
CA ALA A 186 5.88 10.09 19.80
C ALA A 186 4.63 9.94 18.91
N SER A 187 3.49 10.43 19.40
CA SER A 187 2.26 10.48 18.61
C SER A 187 2.45 11.34 17.37
N THR A 188 1.97 10.84 16.24
CA THR A 188 1.88 11.58 14.98
C THR A 188 0.52 12.20 14.72
N ASP A 189 -0.43 12.04 15.65
CA ASP A 189 -1.74 12.65 15.56
C ASP A 189 -1.67 14.11 16.02
N THR A 190 -1.26 14.99 15.10
CA THR A 190 -1.20 16.45 15.32
C THR A 190 -1.98 17.17 14.23
N PRO A 191 -2.60 18.34 14.52
CA PRO A 191 -3.33 19.09 13.50
C PRO A 191 -2.49 19.43 12.27
N ALA A 192 -1.20 19.74 12.47
CA ALA A 192 -0.28 20.10 11.39
C ALA A 192 0.02 18.90 10.46
N TRP A 193 0.36 17.74 11.03
CA TRP A 193 0.62 16.54 10.23
C TRP A 193 -0.64 15.97 9.59
N ASN A 194 -1.79 16.02 10.27
CA ASN A 194 -3.06 15.58 9.71
C ASN A 194 -3.46 16.46 8.52
N ALA A 195 -3.30 17.78 8.62
CA ALA A 195 -3.56 18.69 7.49
C ALA A 195 -2.60 18.44 6.31
N ALA A 196 -1.32 18.17 6.59
CA ALA A 196 -0.36 17.85 5.54
C ALA A 196 -0.67 16.50 4.86
N ALA A 197 -1.15 15.51 5.63
CA ALA A 197 -1.48 14.18 5.13
C ALA A 197 -2.59 14.20 4.06
N GLU A 198 -3.51 15.17 4.07
CA GLU A 198 -4.54 15.33 3.03
C GLU A 198 -3.96 15.62 1.63
N SER A 199 -2.71 16.10 1.58
CA SER A 199 -2.00 16.41 0.33
C SER A 199 -1.05 15.29 -0.12
N VAL A 200 -1.08 14.15 0.57
CA VAL A 200 -0.28 12.97 0.30
C VAL A 200 -1.14 11.92 -0.40
N LEU A 201 -0.64 11.39 -1.50
CA LEU A 201 -1.41 10.59 -2.45
C LEU A 201 -0.71 9.27 -2.72
N LYS A 202 -1.49 8.22 -2.94
CA LYS A 202 -0.95 6.91 -3.28
C LYS A 202 -0.76 6.80 -4.78
N ILE A 203 0.40 6.31 -5.19
CA ILE A 203 0.74 6.10 -6.59
C ILE A 203 0.80 4.60 -6.85
N SER A 204 0.22 4.17 -7.97
CA SER A 204 0.24 2.77 -8.41
C SER A 204 0.35 2.68 -9.94
N GLY A 205 0.93 1.60 -10.45
CA GLY A 205 1.03 1.41 -11.89
C GLY A 205 1.64 0.08 -12.30
N THR A 206 1.24 -0.45 -13.45
CA THR A 206 1.88 -1.65 -14.03
C THR A 206 3.03 -1.24 -14.96
N ALA A 207 4.22 -1.76 -14.69
CA ALA A 207 5.33 -1.74 -15.63
C ALA A 207 5.26 -2.99 -16.52
N PHE A 208 4.48 -2.93 -17.60
CA PHE A 208 4.16 -4.08 -18.46
C PHE A 208 5.40 -4.78 -19.03
N GLN A 209 6.44 -4.01 -19.37
CA GLN A 209 7.70 -4.56 -19.90
C GLN A 209 8.39 -5.52 -18.93
N CYS A 210 8.06 -5.43 -17.64
CA CYS A 210 8.77 -6.10 -16.55
C CYS A 210 7.85 -7.06 -15.78
N GLY A 211 6.56 -7.09 -16.14
CA GLY A 211 5.55 -7.87 -15.43
C GLY A 211 5.42 -7.48 -13.95
N GLN A 212 5.80 -6.25 -13.59
CA GLN A 212 5.78 -5.76 -12.21
C GLN A 212 4.68 -4.72 -12.01
N SER A 213 4.14 -4.66 -10.80
CA SER A 213 3.31 -3.55 -10.34
C SER A 213 4.10 -2.73 -9.34
N GLN A 214 4.11 -1.41 -9.52
CA GLN A 214 4.78 -0.45 -8.65
C GLN A 214 3.73 0.22 -7.76
N THR A 215 4.07 0.37 -6.48
CA THR A 215 3.29 1.16 -5.52
C THR A 215 4.22 2.10 -4.76
N GLY A 216 3.77 3.33 -4.53
CA GLY A 216 4.54 4.33 -3.81
C GLY A 216 3.68 5.47 -3.30
N THR A 217 4.35 6.50 -2.83
CA THR A 217 3.73 7.73 -2.33
C THR A 217 4.12 8.90 -3.22
N GLY A 218 3.23 9.88 -3.34
CA GLY A 218 3.58 11.21 -3.80
C GLY A 218 2.86 12.28 -2.99
N PHE A 219 3.18 13.53 -3.23
CA PHE A 219 2.50 14.67 -2.59
C PHE A 219 2.36 15.85 -3.55
N VAL A 220 1.33 16.66 -3.33
CA VAL A 220 1.03 17.79 -4.19
C VAL A 220 2.04 18.91 -3.95
N VAL A 221 2.70 19.37 -5.03
CA VAL A 221 3.72 20.44 -4.98
C VAL A 221 3.29 21.70 -5.73
N ALA A 222 2.34 21.57 -6.67
CA ALA A 222 1.68 22.67 -7.35
C ALA A 222 0.30 22.20 -7.84
N PRO A 223 -0.60 23.08 -8.30
CA PRO A 223 -1.87 22.66 -8.89
C PRO A 223 -1.67 21.60 -9.97
N ASP A 224 -2.40 20.49 -9.89
CA ASP A 224 -2.28 19.33 -10.77
C ASP A 224 -0.85 18.73 -10.89
N ARG A 225 0.04 18.99 -9.92
CA ARG A 225 1.42 18.47 -9.91
C ARG A 225 1.72 17.70 -8.64
N VAL A 226 2.10 16.44 -8.81
CA VAL A 226 2.45 15.52 -7.73
C VAL A 226 3.91 15.13 -7.86
N MET A 227 4.69 15.37 -6.82
CA MET A 227 6.07 14.89 -6.73
C MET A 227 6.10 13.46 -6.18
N THR A 228 7.01 12.65 -6.69
CA THR A 228 7.32 11.29 -6.22
C THR A 228 8.76 10.92 -6.58
N ASN A 229 9.18 9.69 -6.27
CA ASN A 229 10.45 9.17 -6.76
C ASN A 229 10.35 8.63 -8.19
N ALA A 230 11.44 8.70 -8.96
CA ALA A 230 11.48 8.17 -10.31
C ALA A 230 11.28 6.65 -10.34
N HIS A 231 11.85 5.90 -9.38
CA HIS A 231 11.67 4.45 -9.32
C HIS A 231 10.22 4.02 -9.08
N VAL A 232 9.39 4.85 -8.43
CA VAL A 232 7.95 4.57 -8.20
C VAL A 232 7.19 4.50 -9.53
N VAL A 233 7.64 5.23 -10.54
CA VAL A 233 6.98 5.29 -11.85
C VAL A 233 7.81 4.70 -12.98
N SER A 234 8.98 4.13 -12.67
CA SER A 234 9.88 3.56 -13.68
C SER A 234 9.21 2.45 -14.50
N GLY A 235 9.24 2.58 -15.83
CA GLY A 235 8.58 1.66 -16.75
C GLY A 235 7.04 1.69 -16.73
N VAL A 236 6.42 2.56 -15.92
CA VAL A 236 4.97 2.73 -15.85
C VAL A 236 4.56 3.78 -16.88
N ALA A 237 3.79 3.38 -17.89
CA ALA A 237 3.33 4.29 -18.95
C ALA A 237 2.21 5.24 -18.49
N MET A 238 1.31 4.75 -17.64
CA MET A 238 0.15 5.50 -17.13
C MET A 238 -0.01 5.25 -15.63
N PRO A 239 0.68 6.02 -14.78
CA PRO A 239 0.49 5.94 -13.34
C PRO A 239 -0.93 6.33 -12.94
N ILE A 240 -1.42 5.72 -11.86
CA ILE A 240 -2.68 6.04 -11.21
C ILE A 240 -2.39 6.68 -9.86
N VAL A 241 -2.99 7.85 -9.64
CA VAL A 241 -2.93 8.58 -8.38
C VAL A 241 -4.27 8.40 -7.67
N GLN A 242 -4.23 7.78 -6.49
CA GLN A 242 -5.42 7.58 -5.66
C GLN A 242 -5.51 8.74 -4.67
N THR A 243 -6.61 9.47 -4.78
CA THR A 243 -6.99 10.56 -3.89
C THR A 243 -8.01 10.05 -2.86
N ARG A 244 -8.08 10.71 -1.71
CA ARG A 244 -9.07 10.39 -0.69
C ARG A 244 -10.50 10.66 -1.17
N ASP A 245 -10.71 11.80 -1.85
CA ASP A 245 -12.06 12.33 -2.14
C ASP A 245 -12.49 12.18 -3.60
N GLN A 246 -11.57 12.16 -4.56
CA GLN A 246 -11.86 12.09 -6.00
C GLN A 246 -11.64 10.68 -6.58
N GLY A 247 -11.26 9.71 -5.75
CA GLY A 247 -10.94 8.36 -6.19
C GLY A 247 -9.65 8.29 -7.02
N ALA A 248 -9.63 7.41 -8.01
CA ALA A 248 -8.45 7.12 -8.83
C ALA A 248 -8.37 8.02 -10.08
N LEU A 249 -7.34 8.85 -10.14
CA LEU A 249 -7.04 9.74 -11.26
C LEU A 249 -5.88 9.19 -12.11
N ARG A 250 -5.97 9.37 -13.42
CA ARG A 250 -4.86 9.06 -14.33
C ARG A 250 -3.81 10.17 -14.26
N ALA A 251 -2.55 9.79 -14.34
CA ALA A 251 -1.44 10.73 -14.34
C ALA A 251 -0.53 10.51 -15.55
N ARG A 252 0.21 11.57 -15.89
CA ARG A 252 1.26 11.56 -16.91
C ARG A 252 2.58 11.96 -16.25
N VAL A 253 3.66 11.27 -16.55
CA VAL A 253 4.99 11.68 -16.10
C VAL A 253 5.42 12.89 -16.94
N VAL A 254 5.69 14.03 -16.30
CA VAL A 254 6.11 15.28 -16.98
C VAL A 254 7.53 15.72 -16.60
N TYR A 255 8.11 15.07 -15.59
CA TYR A 255 9.52 15.14 -15.25
C TYR A 255 9.96 13.78 -14.74
N PHE A 256 11.14 13.35 -15.15
CA PHE A 256 11.73 12.08 -14.74
C PHE A 256 13.24 12.24 -14.68
N ASP A 257 13.81 12.11 -13.49
CA ASP A 257 15.24 12.16 -13.24
C ASP A 257 15.69 10.84 -12.60
N PRO A 258 16.33 9.95 -13.36
CA PRO A 258 16.82 8.67 -12.83
C PRO A 258 18.03 8.83 -11.90
N VAL A 259 18.74 9.95 -11.96
CA VAL A 259 19.95 10.20 -11.16
C VAL A 259 19.57 10.69 -9.77
N LYS A 260 18.67 11.68 -9.70
CA LYS A 260 18.16 12.19 -8.41
C LYS A 260 16.99 11.39 -7.87
N ASP A 261 16.53 10.38 -8.60
CA ASP A 261 15.36 9.57 -8.28
C ASP A 261 14.13 10.44 -7.98
N LEU A 262 13.88 11.46 -8.79
CA LEU A 262 12.74 12.37 -8.64
C LEU A 262 11.88 12.38 -9.92
N ALA A 263 10.57 12.44 -9.74
CA ALA A 263 9.61 12.58 -10.82
C ALA A 263 8.49 13.56 -10.46
N ILE A 264 7.96 14.24 -11.47
CA ILE A 264 6.72 15.02 -11.37
C ILE A 264 5.66 14.39 -12.26
N LEU A 265 4.48 14.21 -11.67
CA LEU A 265 3.28 13.74 -12.35
C LEU A 265 2.33 14.91 -12.59
N ALA A 266 1.83 15.03 -13.81
CA ALA A 266 0.65 15.84 -14.11
C ALA A 266 -0.61 15.01 -13.90
N VAL A 267 -1.52 15.49 -13.06
CA VAL A 267 -2.76 14.82 -12.69
C VAL A 267 -3.91 15.76 -12.99
N ASP A 268 -4.45 15.69 -14.20
CA ASP A 268 -5.44 16.66 -14.69
C ASP A 268 -6.74 16.55 -13.86
N GLY A 269 -7.17 17.67 -13.26
CA GLY A 269 -8.39 17.75 -12.43
C GLY A 269 -8.20 17.39 -10.95
N LEU A 270 -6.95 17.42 -10.46
CA LEU A 270 -6.63 17.17 -9.05
C LEU A 270 -7.02 18.39 -8.20
N ASN A 271 -7.99 18.20 -7.32
CA ASN A 271 -8.48 19.24 -6.42
C ASN A 271 -7.94 19.04 -5.00
N VAL A 272 -6.61 19.04 -4.87
CA VAL A 272 -5.90 18.88 -3.60
C VAL A 272 -4.87 20.00 -3.48
N ALA A 273 -4.80 20.62 -2.30
CA ALA A 273 -3.92 21.77 -2.08
C ALA A 273 -2.43 21.33 -2.08
N PRO A 274 -1.50 22.13 -2.64
CA PRO A 274 -0.08 21.87 -2.52
C PRO A 274 0.44 22.01 -1.08
N LEU A 275 1.40 21.16 -0.71
CA LEU A 275 2.14 21.32 0.53
C LEU A 275 3.09 22.51 0.47
N LYS A 276 3.21 23.22 1.59
CA LYS A 276 4.23 24.25 1.76
C LYS A 276 5.58 23.60 2.03
N THR A 277 6.65 24.20 1.52
CA THR A 277 8.03 23.79 1.80
C THR A 277 8.63 24.59 2.96
N ALA A 278 9.70 24.06 3.54
CA ALA A 278 10.53 24.75 4.53
C ALA A 278 12.02 24.50 4.23
N ALA A 279 12.90 25.18 4.96
CA ALA A 279 14.33 24.95 4.86
C ALA A 279 14.72 23.59 5.46
N ASN A 280 15.94 23.15 5.15
CA ASN A 280 16.54 21.95 5.71
C ASN A 280 16.50 21.95 7.26
N LEU A 281 16.19 20.80 7.84
CA LEU A 281 16.29 20.57 9.28
C LEU A 281 17.73 20.27 9.71
N PRO A 282 18.16 20.76 10.89
CA PRO A 282 19.41 20.34 11.50
C PRO A 282 19.32 18.92 12.08
N SER A 283 20.48 18.31 12.38
CA SER A 283 20.55 17.04 13.11
C SER A 283 19.81 17.10 14.45
N ASN A 284 19.29 15.95 14.88
CA ASN A 284 18.43 15.73 16.05
C ASN A 284 17.06 16.43 15.99
N SER A 285 16.63 16.90 14.82
CA SER A 285 15.28 17.48 14.67
C SER A 285 14.20 16.40 14.62
N THR A 286 13.07 16.68 15.28
CA THR A 286 11.84 15.90 15.13
C THR A 286 11.21 16.15 13.78
N ALA A 287 10.84 15.07 13.10
CA ALA A 287 10.14 15.09 11.83
C ALA A 287 9.09 13.97 11.80
N ALA A 288 8.29 13.94 10.75
CA ALA A 288 7.48 12.78 10.39
C ALA A 288 7.54 12.56 8.88
N PHE A 289 7.37 11.33 8.44
CA PHE A 289 7.13 11.05 7.02
C PHE A 289 5.73 10.49 6.84
N ALA A 290 5.09 10.88 5.75
CA ALA A 290 3.76 10.43 5.39
C ALA A 290 3.80 9.59 4.12
N GLY A 291 3.10 8.46 4.11
CA GLY A 291 3.02 7.62 2.92
C GLY A 291 2.18 6.36 3.08
N TYR A 292 2.23 5.51 2.05
CA TYR A 292 1.41 4.30 1.93
C TYR A 292 2.29 3.05 2.02
N PRO A 293 2.79 2.70 3.22
CA PRO A 293 3.69 1.58 3.39
C PRO A 293 3.03 0.29 2.90
N LEU A 294 3.77 -0.47 2.10
CA LEU A 294 3.38 -1.74 1.49
C LEU A 294 2.13 -1.63 0.61
N GLY A 295 1.85 -0.43 0.09
CA GLY A 295 0.62 -0.13 -0.64
C GLY A 295 -0.65 -0.19 0.22
N GLY A 296 -0.51 -0.12 1.55
CA GLY A 296 -1.59 -0.11 2.53
C GLY A 296 -2.27 1.25 2.67
N PRO A 297 -2.91 1.55 3.83
CA PRO A 297 -3.49 2.86 4.11
C PRO A 297 -2.41 3.91 4.35
N LEU A 298 -2.80 5.19 4.25
CA LEU A 298 -1.94 6.33 4.59
C LEU A 298 -1.51 6.25 6.05
N GLN A 299 -0.22 6.39 6.31
CA GLN A 299 0.35 6.46 7.65
C GLN A 299 1.29 7.65 7.75
N VAL A 300 1.14 8.42 8.83
CA VAL A 300 2.12 9.40 9.28
C VAL A 300 2.96 8.75 10.37
N ARG A 301 4.27 8.64 10.17
CA ARG A 301 5.18 7.95 11.08
C ARG A 301 6.28 8.90 11.55
N PRO A 302 6.65 8.83 12.84
CA PRO A 302 7.63 9.75 13.38
C PRO A 302 9.04 9.39 12.89
N ALA A 303 9.90 10.39 12.80
CA ALA A 303 11.31 10.25 12.48
C ALA A 303 12.16 11.30 13.22
N THR A 304 13.42 10.98 13.40
CA THR A 304 14.44 11.98 13.81
C THR A 304 15.48 12.11 12.72
N VAL A 305 15.80 13.35 12.35
CA VAL A 305 16.93 13.64 11.46
C VAL A 305 18.22 13.33 12.22
N VAL A 306 18.94 12.29 11.81
CA VAL A 306 20.17 11.85 12.48
C VAL A 306 21.35 12.68 11.98
N SER A 307 21.43 12.85 10.67
CA SER A 307 22.48 13.59 9.99
C SER A 307 21.98 14.04 8.62
N SER A 308 22.68 15.00 8.03
CA SER A 308 22.50 15.41 6.64
C SER A 308 23.85 15.61 5.98
N GLY A 309 23.97 15.24 4.72
CA GLY A 309 25.17 15.51 3.94
C GLY A 309 25.26 14.69 2.67
N PRO A 310 26.37 14.85 1.94
CA PRO A 310 26.57 14.18 0.66
C PRO A 310 26.78 12.68 0.86
N LEU A 311 25.98 11.87 0.17
CA LEU A 311 26.14 10.42 0.11
C LEU A 311 26.21 9.96 -1.35
N LEU A 312 27.03 8.94 -1.61
CA LEU A 312 27.18 8.37 -2.94
C LEU A 312 26.02 7.41 -3.22
N ILE A 313 25.01 7.89 -3.96
CA ILE A 313 23.77 7.18 -4.25
C ILE A 313 23.85 6.58 -5.66
N PRO A 314 23.57 5.27 -5.84
CA PRO A 314 23.38 4.72 -7.18
C PRO A 314 22.14 5.32 -7.83
N ASP A 315 22.22 5.63 -9.12
CA ASP A 315 21.02 5.97 -9.90
C ASP A 315 20.04 4.79 -9.90
N ILE A 316 18.80 5.02 -10.35
CA ILE A 316 17.78 3.98 -10.36
C ILE A 316 18.14 2.80 -11.29
N THR A 317 19.06 2.98 -12.25
CA THR A 317 19.49 1.91 -13.17
C THR A 317 20.64 1.08 -12.61
N GLY A 318 21.26 1.52 -11.51
CA GLY A 318 22.44 0.91 -10.91
C GLY A 318 23.73 1.08 -11.73
N THR A 319 23.71 1.87 -12.80
CA THR A 319 24.85 2.00 -13.73
C THR A 319 25.84 3.08 -13.32
N SER A 320 25.36 4.14 -12.69
CA SER A 320 26.19 5.23 -12.19
C SER A 320 25.88 5.54 -10.73
N LYS A 321 26.79 6.27 -10.07
CA LYS A 321 26.57 6.81 -8.74
C LYS A 321 26.80 8.32 -8.75
N SER A 322 25.95 9.04 -8.04
CA SER A 322 26.05 10.48 -7.88
C SER A 322 26.13 10.85 -6.41
N LEU A 323 26.89 11.91 -6.11
CA LEU A 323 26.99 12.46 -4.77
C LEU A 323 25.79 13.40 -4.57
N LEU A 324 24.86 13.02 -3.69
CA LEU A 324 23.61 13.75 -3.46
C LEU A 324 23.47 14.08 -1.98
N ASP A 325 22.90 15.25 -1.68
CA ASP A 325 22.65 15.66 -0.30
C ASP A 325 21.40 14.98 0.26
N VAL A 326 21.61 14.10 1.23
CA VAL A 326 20.55 13.27 1.85
C VAL A 326 20.49 13.47 3.37
N TYR A 327 19.30 13.23 3.91
CA TYR A 327 19.07 12.96 5.32
C TYR A 327 19.23 11.48 5.61
N GLN A 328 19.88 11.18 6.72
CA GLN A 328 19.71 9.91 7.43
C GLN A 328 18.66 10.10 8.52
N LEU A 329 17.69 9.19 8.57
CA LEU A 329 16.53 9.26 9.47
C LEU A 329 16.53 8.05 10.42
N ALA A 330 16.33 8.30 11.71
CA ALA A 330 15.89 7.27 12.64
C ALA A 330 14.37 7.15 12.51
N GLY A 331 13.93 6.16 11.74
CA GLY A 331 12.52 6.02 11.36
C GLY A 331 12.31 4.74 10.55
N ASN A 332 11.22 4.03 10.85
CA ASN A 332 10.95 2.75 10.20
C ASN A 332 10.33 2.93 8.81
N VAL A 333 11.17 3.33 7.85
CA VAL A 333 10.80 3.44 6.43
C VAL A 333 10.59 2.05 5.83
N GLN A 334 9.53 1.90 5.06
CA GLN A 334 9.13 0.66 4.38
C GLN A 334 8.92 0.95 2.90
N SER A 335 8.90 -0.12 2.10
CA SER A 335 8.41 -0.03 0.72
C SER A 335 7.04 0.63 0.68
N GLY A 336 6.74 1.38 -0.36
CA GLY A 336 5.54 2.22 -0.47
C GLY A 336 5.66 3.62 0.14
N ASN A 337 6.59 3.87 1.08
CA ASN A 337 6.84 5.25 1.58
C ASN A 337 7.65 6.11 0.60
N SER A 338 8.34 5.48 -0.35
CA SER A 338 9.13 6.18 -1.37
C SER A 338 8.29 7.22 -2.11
N GLY A 339 8.85 8.41 -2.28
CA GLY A 339 8.25 9.58 -2.89
C GLY A 339 7.38 10.39 -1.93
N GLY A 340 7.17 9.91 -0.70
CA GLY A 340 6.45 10.62 0.35
C GLY A 340 7.25 11.77 0.96
N PRO A 341 6.56 12.81 1.47
CA PRO A 341 7.23 13.95 2.06
C PRO A 341 7.81 13.61 3.44
N LEU A 342 9.00 14.11 3.72
CA LEU A 342 9.47 14.34 5.09
C LEU A 342 8.95 15.71 5.54
N LEU A 343 8.32 15.76 6.71
CA LEU A 343 7.60 16.90 7.24
C LEU A 343 8.24 17.40 8.53
N ASP A 344 8.38 18.72 8.67
CA ASP A 344 8.67 19.35 9.95
C ASP A 344 7.46 19.29 10.89
N THR A 345 7.61 19.76 12.13
CA THR A 345 6.54 19.79 13.14
C THR A 345 5.39 20.74 12.78
N SER A 346 5.54 21.59 11.75
CA SER A 346 4.50 22.47 11.21
C SER A 346 3.81 21.88 9.97
N GLY A 347 4.12 20.64 9.59
CA GLY A 347 3.54 19.98 8.42
C GLY A 347 4.10 20.49 7.09
N ARG A 348 5.25 21.16 7.08
CA ARG A 348 5.90 21.65 5.86
C ARG A 348 6.92 20.64 5.36
N VAL A 349 7.05 20.52 4.04
CA VAL A 349 7.98 19.61 3.38
C VAL A 349 9.42 20.09 3.58
N VAL A 350 10.24 19.19 4.13
CA VAL A 350 11.67 19.38 4.36
C VAL A 350 12.52 18.29 3.69
N GLY A 351 11.90 17.39 2.93
CA GLY A 351 12.61 16.40 2.12
C GLY A 351 11.68 15.38 1.47
N VAL A 352 12.25 14.42 0.74
CA VAL A 352 11.51 13.34 0.06
C VAL A 352 12.12 11.99 0.39
N VAL A 353 11.35 11.09 1.02
CA VAL A 353 11.80 9.73 1.39
C VAL A 353 12.04 8.91 0.13
N PHE A 354 13.19 8.23 0.02
CA PHE A 354 13.52 7.45 -1.19
C PHE A 354 14.10 6.05 -0.94
N ALA A 355 14.75 5.83 0.20
CA ALA A 355 15.43 4.57 0.48
C ALA A 355 15.37 4.19 1.95
N LYS A 356 15.73 2.93 2.21
CA LYS A 356 15.98 2.41 3.57
C LYS A 356 17.35 1.74 3.63
N SER A 357 17.85 1.54 4.86
CA SER A 357 19.06 0.76 5.08
C SER A 357 18.89 -0.71 4.66
N THR A 358 19.99 -1.31 4.19
CA THR A 358 20.11 -2.78 4.06
C THR A 358 20.26 -3.49 5.40
N THR A 359 20.61 -2.77 6.47
CA THR A 359 20.75 -3.32 7.83
C THR A 359 19.38 -3.51 8.50
N PRO A 360 19.26 -4.39 9.52
CA PRO A 360 18.02 -4.55 10.28
C PRO A 360 17.59 -3.29 11.06
N GLU A 361 18.48 -2.30 11.17
CA GLU A 361 18.21 -1.06 11.89
C GLU A 361 17.16 -0.24 11.14
N PRO A 362 16.22 0.41 11.85
CA PRO A 362 15.17 1.23 11.25
C PRO A 362 15.72 2.61 10.82
N VAL A 363 16.63 2.58 9.85
CA VAL A 363 17.23 3.75 9.24
C VAL A 363 16.62 3.99 7.87
N GLY A 364 16.09 5.19 7.67
CA GLY A 364 15.55 5.67 6.41
C GLY A 364 16.41 6.77 5.79
N PHE A 365 16.19 7.03 4.50
CA PHE A 365 16.87 8.11 3.79
C PHE A 365 15.86 9.00 3.05
N ALA A 366 16.13 10.29 3.06
CA ALA A 366 15.36 11.28 2.31
C ALA A 366 16.28 12.28 1.59
N PHE A 367 15.90 12.75 0.41
CA PHE A 367 16.59 13.86 -0.24
C PHE A 367 16.34 15.15 0.53
N THR A 368 17.38 15.98 0.67
CA THR A 368 17.25 17.30 1.29
C THR A 368 16.55 18.29 0.37
N MET A 369 16.13 19.44 0.89
CA MET A 369 15.53 20.48 0.07
C MET A 369 16.50 21.09 -0.94
N GLY A 370 17.81 20.93 -0.77
CA GLY A 370 18.81 21.31 -1.77
C GLY A 370 18.63 20.55 -3.09
N GLU A 371 18.28 19.27 -3.01
CA GLU A 371 18.01 18.44 -4.19
C GLU A 371 16.57 18.62 -4.71
N VAL A 372 15.63 18.88 -3.80
CA VAL A 372 14.19 18.84 -4.08
C VAL A 372 13.63 20.18 -4.56
N ASN A 373 14.07 21.31 -4.00
CA ASN A 373 13.53 22.64 -4.32
C ASN A 373 13.60 22.98 -5.82
N PRO A 374 14.72 22.74 -6.54
CA PRO A 374 14.78 23.04 -7.97
C PRO A 374 13.69 22.34 -8.79
N VAL A 375 13.31 21.12 -8.38
CA VAL A 375 12.25 20.34 -9.05
C VAL A 375 10.86 20.86 -8.68
N ILE A 376 10.64 21.23 -7.41
CA ILE A 376 9.37 21.83 -6.95
C ILE A 376 9.11 23.16 -7.68
N GLU A 377 10.12 24.03 -7.77
CA GLU A 377 10.00 25.33 -8.42
C GLU A 377 9.71 25.22 -9.92
N ALA A 378 10.27 24.20 -10.58
CA ALA A 378 10.01 23.91 -11.98
C ALA A 378 8.65 23.24 -12.25
N ALA A 379 8.07 22.55 -11.26
CA ALA A 379 6.86 21.73 -11.42
C ALA A 379 5.67 22.43 -12.13
N PRO A 380 5.33 23.70 -11.83
CA PRO A 380 4.22 24.38 -12.50
C PRO A 380 4.43 24.58 -14.02
N LEU A 381 5.69 24.61 -14.47
CA LEU A 381 6.06 24.87 -15.87
C LEU A 381 6.12 23.58 -16.71
N LEU A 382 6.13 22.42 -16.06
CA LEU A 382 6.24 21.11 -16.70
C LEU A 382 4.88 20.63 -17.20
N ASN A 383 4.72 20.51 -18.53
CA ASN A 383 3.45 20.14 -19.18
C ASN A 383 3.56 18.94 -20.13
N SER A 384 4.71 18.81 -20.81
CA SER A 384 4.96 17.77 -21.80
C SER A 384 5.19 16.43 -21.12
N THR A 385 4.49 15.40 -21.60
CA THR A 385 4.73 14.03 -21.14
C THR A 385 6.13 13.57 -21.56
N VAL A 386 6.86 12.96 -20.62
CA VAL A 386 8.17 12.35 -20.85
C VAL A 386 8.11 10.84 -20.62
N GLY A 387 9.08 10.11 -21.16
CA GLY A 387 9.20 8.68 -20.90
C GLY A 387 9.57 8.40 -19.44
N SER A 388 9.04 7.32 -18.88
CA SER A 388 9.32 6.88 -17.50
C SER A 388 10.51 5.92 -17.40
N GLY A 389 11.45 5.99 -18.36
CA GLY A 389 12.60 5.10 -18.42
C GLY A 389 12.24 3.62 -18.63
N THR A 390 13.24 2.75 -18.42
CA THR A 390 13.10 1.30 -18.38
C THR A 390 13.16 0.83 -16.94
N CYS A 391 12.50 -0.28 -16.60
CA CYS A 391 12.58 -0.81 -15.24
C CYS A 391 14.02 -1.04 -14.81
N SER A 392 14.30 -0.72 -13.56
CA SER A 392 15.51 -1.18 -12.89
C SER A 392 15.53 -2.70 -12.92
N VAL A 393 16.54 -3.27 -13.58
CA VAL A 393 16.81 -4.71 -13.45
C VAL A 393 17.27 -4.92 -12.00
N LYS A 394 16.51 -5.70 -11.24
CA LYS A 394 16.86 -6.07 -9.86
C LYS A 394 18.16 -6.88 -9.82
#